data_AF-A0A933XU97-F1
#
_entry.id   AF-A0A933XU97-F1
#
_cell.length_a   1.000
_cell.length_b   1.000
_cell.length_c   1.000
_cell.angle_alpha   90.00
_cell.angle_beta   90.00
_cell.angle_gamma   90.00
#
_symmetry.space_group_name_H-M   'P 1'
#
loop_
_entity.id
_entity.type
_entity.pdbx_description
1 polymer ?
#
loop_
_entity_poly.entity_id
_entity_poly.type
_entity_poly.pdbx_seq_one_letter_code
_entity_poly.pdbx_strand_id
1 'polypeptide(L)'
;MSAPFDTLPQAPEPASPEALKRKKLWRNLFALNLCLSILLIAFFWVPVKVAELDPVFNGPSLDLPEKGEMPKREEVPVAEPARVENMLETHMAAVNASSENDWTYFDLSRGQEVKIMDHTSLEWDLAFRRGKVVSNGGATNKFGKAGLVDLGDKKDFDAITEAPEGNYVQDASTRTETENPVLLKWYQYNYFTHKLTPKKNVYALRTADNKFAKIQFLGFYCANKETGCIQFRYVYQDNGSNSFLLTPESPPPSVAEKPGASES
;
A
#
# COMPACT_ATOMS: atom_id res chain seq x y z
N MET A 1 -9.77 -54.60 47.54
CA MET A 1 -8.70 -53.78 48.12
C MET A 1 -8.77 -52.43 47.43
N SER A 2 -9.37 -51.45 48.12
CA SER A 2 -9.72 -50.15 47.57
C SER A 2 -8.78 -49.12 48.18
N ALA A 3 -7.95 -48.46 47.38
CA ALA A 3 -7.20 -47.29 47.82
C ALA A 3 -7.96 -46.04 47.37
N PRO A 4 -8.24 -45.05 48.25
CA PRO A 4 -8.90 -43.83 47.85
C PRO A 4 -7.87 -42.85 47.27
N PHE A 5 -8.21 -42.31 46.10
CA PHE A 5 -7.69 -41.05 45.60
C PHE A 5 -8.35 -39.94 46.42
N ASP A 6 -7.58 -39.19 47.21
CA ASP A 6 -7.92 -37.81 47.56
C ASP A 6 -6.73 -37.12 48.22
N THR A 7 -5.98 -36.35 47.44
CA THR A 7 -5.20 -35.23 47.98
C THR A 7 -5.12 -34.15 46.92
N LEU A 8 -6.07 -33.22 46.94
CA LEU A 8 -5.97 -31.99 46.15
C LEU A 8 -4.82 -31.12 46.69
N PRO A 9 -4.05 -30.42 45.84
CA PRO A 9 -3.01 -29.51 46.29
C PRO A 9 -3.62 -28.39 47.13
N GLN A 10 -3.14 -28.21 48.37
CA GLN A 10 -3.52 -27.04 49.17
C GLN A 10 -3.16 -25.76 48.42
N ALA A 11 -4.13 -24.84 48.34
CA ALA A 11 -3.89 -23.49 47.83
C ALA A 11 -2.79 -22.82 48.69
N PRO A 12 -1.84 -22.10 48.07
CA PRO A 12 -0.78 -21.43 48.82
C PRO A 12 -1.39 -20.43 49.81
N GLU A 13 -0.93 -20.46 51.06
CA GLU A 13 -1.39 -19.55 52.11
C GLU A 13 -1.30 -18.09 51.66
N PRO A 14 -2.31 -17.26 51.96
CA PRO A 14 -2.29 -15.84 51.62
C PRO A 14 -1.10 -15.17 52.31
N ALA A 15 -0.28 -14.48 51.52
CA ALA A 15 0.92 -13.81 52.01
C ALA A 15 0.58 -12.89 53.19
N SER A 16 1.31 -13.05 54.30
CA SER A 16 1.03 -12.30 55.53
C SER A 16 1.07 -10.78 55.28
N PRO A 17 0.30 -9.99 56.06
CA PRO A 17 0.24 -8.53 55.91
C PRO A 17 1.64 -7.87 55.95
N GLU A 18 2.57 -8.44 56.70
CA GLU A 18 3.96 -7.98 56.77
C GLU A 18 4.75 -8.27 55.49
N ALA A 19 4.55 -9.44 54.87
CA ALA A 19 5.18 -9.79 53.60
C ALA A 19 4.72 -8.86 52.47
N LEU A 20 3.44 -8.48 52.45
CA LEU A 20 2.89 -7.51 51.50
C LEU A 20 3.46 -6.10 51.72
N LYS A 21 3.59 -5.65 52.97
CA LYS A 21 4.24 -4.37 53.31
C LYS A 21 5.70 -4.35 52.88
N ARG A 22 6.47 -5.42 53.13
CA ARG A 22 7.86 -5.54 52.68
C ARG A 22 7.98 -5.53 51.16
N LYS A 23 7.15 -6.28 50.43
CA LYS A 23 7.13 -6.26 48.95
C LYS A 23 6.81 -4.87 48.39
N LYS A 24 5.86 -4.14 49.00
CA LYS A 24 5.51 -2.76 48.60
C LYS A 24 6.66 -1.79 48.85
N LEU A 25 7.33 -1.90 49.99
CA LEU A 25 8.52 -1.11 50.33
C LEU A 25 9.66 -1.36 49.33
N TRP A 26 9.96 -2.63 49.02
CA TRP A 26 11.00 -2.99 48.06
C TRP A 26 10.70 -2.49 46.64
N ARG A 27 9.44 -2.57 46.19
CA ARG A 27 9.01 -2.02 44.91
C ARG A 27 9.19 -0.50 44.84
N ASN A 28 8.86 0.20 45.93
CA ASN A 28 9.03 1.66 46.00
C ASN A 28 10.52 2.05 46.04
N LEU A 29 11.36 1.31 46.78
CA LEU A 29 12.81 1.53 46.78
C LEU A 29 13.42 1.29 45.40
N PHE A 30 12.98 0.24 44.70
CA PHE A 30 13.43 -0.08 43.36
C PHE A 30 13.02 1.01 42.36
N ALA A 31 11.77 1.48 42.43
CA ALA A 31 11.28 2.56 41.57
C ALA A 31 12.03 3.88 41.84
N LEU A 32 12.34 4.20 43.09
CA LEU A 32 13.11 5.38 43.46
C LEU A 32 14.54 5.30 42.90
N ASN A 33 15.21 4.15 43.06
CA ASN A 33 16.57 3.94 42.54
C ASN A 33 16.60 4.00 40.99
N LEU A 34 15.60 3.41 40.33
CA LEU A 34 15.44 3.47 38.87
C LEU A 34 15.20 4.91 38.38
N CYS A 35 14.42 5.70 39.13
CA CYS A 35 14.18 7.10 38.78
C CYS A 35 15.44 7.95 38.94
N LEU A 36 16.19 7.75 40.03
CA LEU A 36 17.48 8.40 40.27
C LEU A 36 18.53 8.04 39.20
N SER A 37 18.59 6.78 38.76
CA SER A 37 19.54 6.37 37.72
C SER A 37 19.18 6.98 36.36
N ILE A 38 17.90 7.05 35.99
CA ILE A 38 17.46 7.72 34.76
C ILE A 38 17.78 9.22 34.81
N LEU A 39 17.55 9.87 35.95
CA LEU A 39 17.89 11.29 36.14
C LEU A 39 19.39 11.55 36.01
N LEU A 40 20.24 10.68 36.58
CA LEU A 40 21.69 10.78 36.44
C LEU A 40 22.16 10.55 35.00
N ILE A 41 21.58 9.57 34.30
CA ILE A 41 21.86 9.34 32.87
C ILE A 41 21.42 10.56 32.06
N ALA A 42 20.23 11.10 32.28
CA ALA A 42 19.77 12.29 31.59
C ALA A 42 20.70 13.49 31.84
N PHE A 43 21.11 13.72 33.09
CA PHE A 43 21.96 14.84 33.46
C PHE A 43 23.39 14.72 32.92
N PHE A 44 23.94 13.49 32.81
CA PHE A 44 25.32 13.28 32.33
C PHE A 44 25.43 13.00 30.83
N TRP A 45 24.47 12.32 30.20
CA TRP A 45 24.57 11.92 28.78
C TRP A 45 23.90 12.91 27.82
N VAL A 46 22.81 13.58 28.23
CA VAL A 46 22.11 14.52 27.34
C VAL A 46 22.98 15.74 26.99
N PRO A 47 23.72 16.38 27.92
CA PRO A 47 24.57 17.52 27.58
C PRO A 47 25.68 17.16 26.58
N VAL A 48 26.27 15.96 26.71
CA VAL A 48 27.33 15.48 25.79
C VAL A 48 26.77 15.26 24.39
N LYS A 49 25.56 14.69 24.27
CA LYS A 49 24.91 14.49 22.97
C LYS A 49 24.38 15.78 22.33
N VAL A 50 23.97 16.76 23.14
CA VAL A 50 23.56 18.08 22.66
C VAL A 50 24.77 18.86 22.14
N ALA A 51 25.93 18.80 22.81
CA ALA A 51 27.17 19.43 22.33
C ALA A 51 27.70 18.83 21.01
N GLU A 52 27.47 17.54 20.76
CA GLU A 52 27.76 16.91 19.45
C GLU A 52 26.82 17.38 18.32
N LEU A 53 25.64 17.91 18.65
CA LEU A 53 24.64 18.41 17.69
C LEU A 53 24.74 19.92 17.44
N ASP A 54 25.44 20.67 18.30
CA ASP A 54 25.68 22.10 18.13
C ASP A 54 26.29 22.50 16.77
N PRO A 55 27.24 21.77 16.14
CA PRO A 55 27.75 22.14 14.82
C PRO A 55 26.76 21.88 13.67
N VAL A 56 25.68 21.11 13.89
CA VAL A 56 24.63 20.89 12.89
C VAL A 56 23.55 21.98 12.97
N PHE A 57 23.28 22.52 14.17
CA PHE A 57 22.32 23.61 14.36
C PHE A 57 22.95 25.02 14.25
N ASN A 58 24.25 25.16 14.53
CA ASN A 58 25.00 26.42 14.43
C ASN A 58 26.06 26.40 13.30
N GLY A 59 25.96 25.47 12.36
CA GLY A 59 26.73 25.54 11.11
C GLY A 59 26.42 26.84 10.36
N PRO A 60 27.37 27.41 9.59
CA PRO A 60 27.23 28.73 9.01
C PRO A 60 25.95 28.79 8.18
N SER A 61 25.05 29.66 8.62
CA SER A 61 23.85 30.09 7.93
C SER A 61 24.19 30.31 6.46
N LEU A 62 23.47 29.63 5.57
CA LEU A 62 23.45 29.95 4.15
C LEU A 62 23.28 31.47 3.98
N ASP A 63 24.30 32.11 3.42
CA ASP A 63 24.22 33.49 2.94
C ASP A 63 23.07 33.58 1.94
N LEU A 64 21.96 34.17 2.37
CA LEU A 64 20.89 34.61 1.48
C LEU A 64 21.36 35.93 0.85
N PRO A 65 21.53 36.01 -0.48
CA PRO A 65 21.75 37.29 -1.13
C PRO A 65 20.46 38.12 -1.04
N GLU A 66 20.56 39.26 -0.37
CA GLU A 66 19.62 40.36 -0.48
C GLU A 66 19.64 40.87 -1.94
N LYS A 67 18.45 41.06 -2.52
CA LYS A 67 18.12 41.50 -3.90
C LYS A 67 18.18 40.44 -5.01
N GLY A 68 16.99 39.99 -5.40
CA GLY A 68 16.36 40.57 -6.60
C GLY A 68 16.86 40.19 -7.98
N GLU A 69 17.83 39.28 -8.15
CA GLU A 69 18.18 38.72 -9.47
C GLU A 69 18.44 37.21 -9.36
N MET A 70 17.59 36.41 -10.01
CA MET A 70 17.72 34.94 -10.04
C MET A 70 18.90 34.54 -10.92
N PRO A 71 19.89 33.75 -10.43
CA PRO A 71 20.80 33.08 -11.34
C PRO A 71 19.99 32.02 -12.11
N LYS A 72 20.11 32.06 -13.45
CA LYS A 72 19.54 31.05 -14.35
C LYS A 72 20.01 29.67 -13.88
N ARG A 73 19.09 28.92 -13.29
CA ARG A 73 19.29 27.52 -12.93
C ARG A 73 19.65 26.79 -14.21
N GLU A 74 20.88 26.31 -14.31
CA GLU A 74 21.22 25.28 -15.28
C GLU A 74 20.41 24.04 -14.87
N GLU A 75 19.33 23.82 -15.61
CA GLU A 75 18.59 22.57 -15.60
C GLU A 75 19.53 21.49 -16.14
N VAL A 76 20.22 20.79 -15.23
CA VAL A 76 20.74 19.46 -15.56
C VAL A 76 19.51 18.63 -15.94
N PRO A 77 19.40 18.13 -17.17
CA PRO A 77 18.25 17.32 -17.55
C PRO A 77 18.33 16.04 -16.72
N VAL A 78 17.45 15.93 -15.73
CA VAL A 78 17.09 14.64 -15.17
C VAL A 78 16.47 13.90 -16.35
N ALA A 79 17.19 12.94 -16.91
CA ALA A 79 16.65 12.07 -17.94
C ALA A 79 15.33 11.49 -17.40
N GLU A 80 14.20 11.90 -18.02
CA GLU A 80 12.93 11.22 -17.81
C GLU A 80 13.18 9.72 -18.02
N PRO A 81 12.71 8.83 -17.12
CA PRO A 81 12.77 7.41 -17.41
C PRO A 81 12.08 7.21 -18.75
N ALA A 82 12.82 6.63 -19.70
CA ALA A 82 12.39 6.51 -21.08
C ALA A 82 11.00 5.87 -21.14
N ARG A 83 9.99 6.69 -21.43
CA ARG A 83 8.63 6.22 -21.66
C ARG A 83 8.70 5.28 -22.85
N VAL A 84 8.26 4.04 -22.68
CA VAL A 84 8.17 3.11 -23.80
C VAL A 84 7.14 3.69 -24.78
N GLU A 85 7.58 4.11 -25.97
CA GLU A 85 6.76 4.88 -26.93
C GLU A 85 5.46 4.19 -27.36
N ASN A 86 5.37 2.86 -27.16
CA ASN A 86 4.22 2.04 -27.53
C ASN A 86 3.44 1.49 -26.32
N MET A 87 3.54 2.10 -25.14
CA MET A 87 2.79 1.63 -23.97
C MET A 87 1.36 2.16 -23.94
N LEU A 88 0.42 1.36 -23.45
CA LEU A 88 -0.93 1.81 -23.14
C LEU A 88 -0.91 2.99 -22.15
N GLU A 89 -1.97 3.80 -22.22
CA GLU A 89 -2.09 4.98 -21.39
C GLU A 89 -2.04 4.63 -19.89
N THR A 90 -1.28 5.44 -19.14
CA THR A 90 -1.25 5.37 -17.69
C THR A 90 -2.28 6.34 -17.13
N HIS A 91 -3.27 5.79 -16.42
CA HIS A 91 -4.31 6.55 -15.76
C HIS A 91 -3.95 6.82 -14.30
N MET A 92 -4.41 7.96 -13.80
CA MET A 92 -4.30 8.38 -12.40
C MET A 92 -5.70 8.38 -11.80
N ALA A 93 -5.85 7.73 -10.65
CA ALA A 93 -7.13 7.67 -9.94
C ALA A 93 -6.94 8.01 -8.46
N ALA A 94 -8.01 8.56 -7.89
CA ALA A 94 -8.14 8.80 -6.45
C ALA A 94 -9.53 8.35 -6.03
N VAL A 95 -9.60 7.47 -5.03
CA VAL A 95 -10.85 6.90 -4.52
C VAL A 95 -11.04 7.31 -3.06
N ASN A 96 -12.22 7.83 -2.73
CA ASN A 96 -12.55 8.14 -1.34
C ASN A 96 -12.98 6.87 -0.61
N ALA A 97 -12.07 6.33 0.18
CA ALA A 97 -12.23 5.17 1.05
C ALA A 97 -12.20 5.57 2.54
N SER A 98 -12.61 6.78 2.90
CA SER A 98 -12.60 7.26 4.29
C SER A 98 -13.57 6.51 5.21
N SER A 99 -14.63 5.89 4.67
CA SER A 99 -15.61 5.13 5.46
C SER A 99 -14.97 3.93 6.16
N GLU A 100 -15.37 3.70 7.41
CA GLU A 100 -14.95 2.53 8.18
C GLU A 100 -15.80 1.29 7.88
N ASN A 101 -17.02 1.50 7.38
CA ASN A 101 -18.01 0.45 7.19
C ASN A 101 -18.19 0.12 5.71
N ASP A 102 -18.27 1.16 4.87
CA ASP A 102 -18.68 1.03 3.48
C ASP A 102 -17.49 0.86 2.55
N TRP A 103 -17.70 0.06 1.51
CA TRP A 103 -16.75 -0.13 0.42
C TRP A 103 -17.08 0.82 -0.73
N THR A 104 -16.05 1.47 -1.25
CA THR A 104 -16.13 2.26 -2.49
C THR A 104 -15.60 1.40 -3.63
N TYR A 105 -16.44 1.16 -4.65
CA TYR A 105 -16.12 0.30 -5.78
C TYR A 105 -15.57 1.11 -6.95
N PHE A 106 -14.60 0.56 -7.67
CA PHE A 106 -13.93 1.18 -8.81
C PHE A 106 -13.88 0.22 -9.99
N ASP A 107 -14.13 0.75 -11.18
CA ASP A 107 -14.02 0.06 -12.46
C ASP A 107 -12.85 0.65 -13.24
N LEU A 108 -11.86 -0.19 -13.56
CA LEU A 108 -10.64 0.23 -14.25
C LEU A 108 -10.90 0.59 -15.70
N SER A 109 -11.90 -0.04 -16.33
CA SER A 109 -12.27 0.23 -17.72
C SER A 109 -12.88 1.62 -17.89
N ARG A 110 -13.73 2.04 -16.93
CA ARG A 110 -14.33 3.38 -16.89
C ARG A 110 -13.44 4.40 -16.21
N GLY A 111 -12.48 3.97 -15.41
CA GLY A 111 -11.57 4.81 -14.64
C GLY A 111 -12.24 5.66 -13.57
N GLN A 112 -13.34 5.18 -13.00
CA GLN A 112 -14.12 5.92 -12.01
C GLN A 112 -14.78 5.00 -10.98
N GLU A 113 -15.23 5.62 -9.89
CA GLU A 113 -16.06 4.97 -8.88
C GLU A 113 -17.42 4.56 -9.48
N VAL A 114 -17.90 3.39 -9.10
CA VAL A 114 -19.18 2.83 -9.56
C VAL A 114 -20.06 2.48 -8.37
N LYS A 115 -21.37 2.72 -8.50
CA LYS A 115 -22.34 2.33 -7.48
C LYS A 115 -22.84 0.92 -7.78
N ILE A 116 -22.55 -0.01 -6.88
CA ILE A 116 -22.95 -1.41 -7.02
C ILE A 116 -24.20 -1.68 -6.18
N MET A 117 -25.24 -2.19 -6.83
CA MET A 117 -26.48 -2.64 -6.17
C MET A 117 -26.46 -4.15 -5.90
N ASP A 118 -25.74 -4.91 -6.72
CA ASP A 118 -25.56 -6.34 -6.59
C ASP A 118 -24.07 -6.68 -6.47
N HIS A 119 -23.66 -7.14 -5.29
CA HIS A 119 -22.26 -7.48 -4.99
C HIS A 119 -21.72 -8.65 -5.84
N THR A 120 -22.59 -9.40 -6.52
CA THR A 120 -22.20 -10.46 -7.46
C THR A 120 -21.90 -9.95 -8.87
N SER A 121 -22.16 -8.67 -9.15
CA SER A 121 -21.86 -8.02 -10.42
C SER A 121 -20.37 -8.06 -10.77
N LEU A 122 -20.07 -8.17 -12.07
CA LEU A 122 -18.71 -8.12 -12.63
C LEU A 122 -18.33 -6.70 -13.11
N GLU A 123 -19.16 -5.69 -12.83
CA GLU A 123 -18.99 -4.31 -13.33
C GLU A 123 -17.93 -3.48 -12.58
N TRP A 124 -17.28 -4.06 -11.56
CA TRP A 124 -16.26 -3.43 -10.74
C TRP A 124 -15.04 -4.34 -10.65
N ASP A 125 -13.86 -3.75 -10.45
CA ASP A 125 -12.60 -4.50 -10.40
C ASP A 125 -11.99 -4.53 -9.00
N LEU A 126 -12.01 -3.37 -8.34
CA LEU A 126 -11.44 -3.17 -7.00
C LEU A 126 -12.45 -2.48 -6.10
N ALA A 127 -12.40 -2.80 -4.81
CA ALA A 127 -13.12 -2.05 -3.79
C ALA A 127 -12.20 -1.61 -2.67
N PHE A 128 -12.46 -0.44 -2.14
CA PHE A 128 -11.61 0.26 -1.17
C PHE A 128 -12.38 0.60 0.10
N ARG A 129 -11.77 0.36 1.26
CA ARG A 129 -12.31 0.74 2.57
C ARG A 129 -11.17 1.00 3.55
N ARG A 130 -11.05 2.22 4.05
CA ARG A 130 -9.86 2.69 4.77
C ARG A 130 -8.62 2.31 3.96
N GLY A 131 -7.59 1.73 4.58
CA GLY A 131 -6.41 1.23 3.90
C GLY A 131 -6.57 -0.15 3.25
N LYS A 132 -7.76 -0.76 3.26
CA LYS A 132 -8.00 -2.10 2.72
C LYS A 132 -8.41 -2.03 1.26
N VAL A 133 -7.96 -3.02 0.50
CA VAL A 133 -8.27 -3.18 -0.91
C VAL A 133 -8.61 -4.64 -1.16
N VAL A 134 -9.73 -4.87 -1.82
CA VAL A 134 -10.23 -6.18 -2.24
C VAL A 134 -10.49 -6.16 -3.74
N SER A 135 -10.51 -7.33 -4.36
CA SER A 135 -10.75 -7.51 -5.80
C SER A 135 -12.05 -8.25 -6.05
N ASN A 136 -12.58 -8.12 -7.26
CA ASN A 136 -13.81 -8.81 -7.67
C ASN A 136 -13.55 -10.29 -8.00
N GLY A 137 -13.19 -11.07 -6.97
CA GLY A 137 -12.94 -12.49 -7.12
C GLY A 137 -12.76 -13.22 -5.79
N GLY A 138 -12.71 -14.55 -5.86
CA GLY A 138 -12.51 -15.40 -4.69
C GLY A 138 -13.64 -15.28 -3.67
N ALA A 139 -13.28 -15.06 -2.40
CA ALA A 139 -14.25 -14.92 -1.32
C ALA A 139 -15.09 -13.64 -1.39
N THR A 140 -14.64 -12.60 -2.12
CA THR A 140 -15.38 -11.34 -2.25
C THR A 140 -16.54 -11.48 -3.24
N ASN A 141 -16.29 -12.14 -4.37
CA ASN A 141 -17.33 -12.51 -5.34
C ASN A 141 -17.00 -13.86 -5.97
N LYS A 142 -17.84 -14.86 -5.71
CA LYS A 142 -17.68 -16.23 -6.22
C LYS A 142 -17.76 -16.37 -7.73
N PHE A 143 -18.39 -15.39 -8.42
CA PHE A 143 -18.50 -15.38 -9.88
C PHE A 143 -17.33 -14.65 -10.54
N GLY A 144 -16.67 -13.77 -9.78
CA GLY A 144 -15.50 -13.05 -10.23
C GLY A 144 -14.25 -13.91 -10.19
N LYS A 145 -13.41 -13.78 -11.22
CA LYS A 145 -12.13 -14.50 -11.34
C LYS A 145 -10.92 -13.62 -11.00
N ALA A 146 -11.16 -12.45 -10.41
CA ALA A 146 -10.10 -11.52 -10.13
C ALA A 146 -9.09 -12.09 -9.14
N GLY A 147 -7.85 -11.64 -9.29
CA GLY A 147 -6.76 -11.95 -8.39
C GLY A 147 -5.55 -11.10 -8.72
N LEU A 148 -4.56 -11.09 -7.82
CA LEU A 148 -3.39 -10.23 -7.92
C LEU A 148 -2.07 -10.98 -7.78
N VAL A 149 -1.02 -10.37 -8.33
CA VAL A 149 0.38 -10.76 -8.14
C VAL A 149 1.18 -9.53 -7.73
N ASP A 150 1.98 -9.63 -6.67
CA ASP A 150 2.98 -8.61 -6.32
C ASP A 150 4.21 -8.77 -7.24
N LEU A 151 4.49 -7.77 -8.07
CA LEU A 151 5.66 -7.76 -8.96
C LEU A 151 6.91 -7.20 -8.28
N GLY A 152 6.78 -6.78 -7.02
CA GLY A 152 7.85 -6.18 -6.21
C GLY A 152 8.03 -4.68 -6.45
N ASP A 153 8.99 -4.11 -5.71
CA ASP A 153 9.32 -2.68 -5.69
C ASP A 153 10.60 -2.32 -6.47
N LYS A 154 11.28 -3.34 -7.03
CA LYS A 154 12.53 -3.17 -7.79
C LYS A 154 12.31 -2.86 -9.26
N LYS A 155 11.12 -3.17 -9.79
CA LYS A 155 10.76 -2.90 -11.18
C LYS A 155 10.12 -1.52 -11.27
N ASP A 156 10.58 -0.73 -12.23
CA ASP A 156 9.88 0.51 -12.56
C ASP A 156 8.52 0.19 -13.17
N PHE A 157 7.50 0.97 -12.82
CA PHE A 157 6.15 0.80 -13.32
C PHE A 157 6.12 0.89 -14.84
N ASP A 158 6.84 1.85 -15.40
CA ASP A 158 6.86 2.13 -16.84
C ASP A 158 7.67 1.09 -17.64
N ALA A 159 8.52 0.32 -16.97
CA ALA A 159 9.28 -0.78 -17.58
C ALA A 159 8.51 -2.11 -17.66
N ILE A 160 7.37 -2.24 -16.98
CA ILE A 160 6.57 -3.48 -16.98
C ILE A 160 5.65 -3.47 -18.21
N THR A 161 6.03 -4.18 -19.25
CA THR A 161 5.28 -4.24 -20.51
C THR A 161 4.25 -5.37 -20.55
N GLU A 162 4.33 -6.35 -19.65
CA GLU A 162 3.45 -7.53 -19.65
C GLU A 162 3.12 -7.99 -18.23
N ALA A 163 1.90 -8.48 -18.04
CA ALA A 163 1.45 -9.13 -16.82
C ALA A 163 1.79 -10.64 -16.84
N PRO A 164 2.08 -11.26 -15.68
CA PRO A 164 2.25 -12.71 -15.60
C PRO A 164 0.99 -13.46 -16.06
N GLU A 165 1.15 -14.65 -16.64
CA GLU A 165 0.00 -15.46 -17.07
C GLU A 165 -0.72 -16.18 -15.91
N GLY A 166 -0.01 -16.39 -14.80
CA GLY A 166 -0.49 -17.20 -13.66
C GLY A 166 -0.10 -16.65 -12.29
N ASN A 167 -0.38 -17.45 -11.26
CA ASN A 167 -0.13 -17.15 -9.84
C ASN A 167 -0.96 -16.02 -9.24
N TYR A 168 -2.07 -15.65 -9.88
CA TYR A 168 -3.01 -14.67 -9.34
C TYR A 168 -3.68 -15.18 -8.06
N VAL A 169 -3.41 -14.48 -6.97
CA VAL A 169 -3.99 -14.75 -5.66
C VAL A 169 -5.32 -14.03 -5.55
N GLN A 170 -6.39 -14.80 -5.39
CA GLN A 170 -7.73 -14.27 -5.17
C GLN A 170 -7.94 -13.86 -3.71
N ASP A 171 -9.00 -13.11 -3.46
CA ASP A 171 -9.38 -12.73 -2.11
C ASP A 171 -9.78 -13.96 -1.29
N ALA A 172 -9.39 -13.96 -0.02
CA ALA A 172 -9.63 -15.03 0.92
C ALA A 172 -10.48 -14.55 2.09
N SER A 173 -11.39 -15.40 2.55
CA SER A 173 -12.14 -15.14 3.78
C SER A 173 -11.22 -15.40 4.99
N THR A 174 -11.13 -14.44 5.89
CA THR A 174 -10.47 -14.59 7.19
C THR A 174 -11.51 -14.77 8.29
N ARG A 175 -11.07 -14.89 9.55
CA ARG A 175 -12.00 -15.00 10.69
C ARG A 175 -12.83 -13.73 10.91
N THR A 176 -12.33 -12.58 10.44
CA THR A 176 -12.90 -11.26 10.73
C THR A 176 -13.52 -10.61 9.51
N GLU A 177 -12.91 -10.76 8.33
CA GLU A 177 -13.40 -10.16 7.09
C GLU A 177 -12.76 -10.82 5.86
N THR A 178 -13.20 -10.43 4.67
CA THR A 178 -12.55 -10.83 3.42
C THR A 178 -11.39 -9.88 3.11
N GLU A 179 -10.25 -10.45 2.72
CA GLU A 179 -9.02 -9.71 2.49
C GLU A 179 -8.27 -10.30 1.27
N ASN A 180 -7.51 -9.48 0.55
CA ASN A 180 -6.57 -9.99 -0.45
C ASN A 180 -5.15 -10.07 0.16
N PRO A 181 -4.53 -11.27 0.28
CA PRO A 181 -3.21 -11.43 0.89
C PRO A 181 -2.10 -10.57 0.25
N VAL A 182 -2.20 -10.32 -1.06
CA VAL A 182 -1.23 -9.52 -1.82
C VAL A 182 -1.33 -8.03 -1.47
N LEU A 183 -2.54 -7.55 -1.16
CA LEU A 183 -2.82 -6.14 -0.90
C LEU A 183 -2.92 -5.79 0.60
N LEU A 184 -2.71 -6.73 1.53
CA LEU A 184 -2.79 -6.47 2.97
C LEU A 184 -1.91 -5.31 3.46
N LYS A 185 -0.72 -5.20 2.87
CA LYS A 185 0.31 -4.24 3.29
C LYS A 185 0.89 -3.53 2.07
N TRP A 186 0.04 -2.98 1.22
CA TRP A 186 0.50 -2.09 0.14
C TRP A 186 1.15 -0.80 0.68
N TYR A 187 1.03 -0.53 1.99
CA TYR A 187 1.67 0.58 2.69
C TYR A 187 2.52 0.10 3.89
N GLN A 188 3.35 1.02 4.39
CA GLN A 188 4.04 0.96 5.67
C GLN A 188 3.35 1.89 6.66
N TYR A 189 3.11 1.40 7.87
CA TYR A 189 2.52 2.18 8.95
C TYR A 189 3.59 2.62 9.94
N ASN A 190 3.68 3.92 10.17
CA ASN A 190 4.55 4.48 11.20
C ASN A 190 3.79 4.62 12.52
N TYR A 191 4.16 3.84 13.53
CA TYR A 191 3.48 3.82 14.83
C TYR A 191 3.64 5.10 15.66
N PHE A 192 4.67 5.91 15.41
CA PHE A 192 4.89 7.16 16.14
C PHE A 192 4.09 8.32 15.55
N THR A 193 4.01 8.39 14.21
CA THR A 193 3.33 9.49 13.50
C THR A 193 1.92 9.10 13.02
N HIS A 194 1.54 7.83 13.17
CA HIS A 194 0.31 7.24 12.63
C HIS A 194 0.13 7.46 11.11
N LYS A 195 1.25 7.67 10.41
CA LYS A 195 1.27 7.95 8.96
C LYS A 195 1.37 6.65 8.16
N LEU A 196 0.56 6.55 7.11
CA LEU A 196 0.62 5.48 6.12
C LEU A 196 1.44 5.98 4.93
N THR A 197 2.48 5.24 4.57
CA THR A 197 3.33 5.53 3.41
C THR A 197 3.19 4.39 2.42
N PRO A 198 2.76 4.62 1.16
CA PRO A 198 2.67 3.57 0.15
C PRO A 198 4.04 2.93 -0.08
N LYS A 199 4.05 1.61 -0.32
CA LYS A 199 5.21 0.94 -0.87
C LYS A 199 5.31 1.23 -2.36
N LYS A 200 6.51 1.10 -2.92
CA LYS A 200 6.75 1.29 -4.36
C LYS A 200 6.38 0.06 -5.21
N ASN A 201 5.80 -0.98 -4.59
CA ASN A 201 5.42 -2.19 -5.28
C ASN A 201 4.46 -1.93 -6.45
N VAL A 202 4.67 -2.66 -7.54
CA VAL A 202 3.72 -2.75 -8.65
C VAL A 202 2.98 -4.07 -8.54
N TYR A 203 1.68 -4.04 -8.76
CA TYR A 203 0.81 -5.21 -8.70
C TYR A 203 0.25 -5.48 -10.09
N ALA A 204 0.29 -6.74 -10.53
CA ALA A 204 -0.52 -7.19 -11.66
C ALA A 204 -1.89 -7.65 -11.13
N LEU A 205 -2.95 -7.24 -11.81
CA LEU A 205 -4.33 -7.64 -11.55
C LEU A 205 -4.85 -8.36 -12.79
N ARG A 206 -5.44 -9.53 -12.58
CA ARG A 206 -6.41 -10.10 -13.52
C ARG A 206 -7.79 -9.71 -13.02
N THR A 207 -8.62 -9.12 -13.86
CA THR A 207 -9.97 -8.66 -13.50
C THR A 207 -10.97 -9.82 -13.45
N ALA A 208 -12.20 -9.52 -13.03
CA ALA A 208 -13.26 -10.51 -12.94
C ALA A 208 -13.64 -11.12 -14.30
N ASP A 209 -13.51 -10.33 -15.37
CA ASP A 209 -13.80 -10.66 -16.76
C ASP A 209 -12.58 -11.12 -17.59
N ASN A 210 -11.47 -11.47 -16.92
CA ASN A 210 -10.20 -11.97 -17.51
C ASN A 210 -9.43 -10.97 -18.39
N LYS A 211 -9.50 -9.69 -18.04
CA LYS A 211 -8.61 -8.65 -18.55
C LYS A 211 -7.47 -8.40 -17.58
N PHE A 212 -6.50 -7.58 -17.98
CA PHE A 212 -5.29 -7.36 -17.20
C PHE A 212 -5.07 -5.88 -16.90
N ALA A 213 -4.56 -5.62 -15.71
CA ALA A 213 -4.10 -4.30 -15.32
C ALA A 213 -2.80 -4.39 -14.52
N LYS A 214 -2.00 -3.33 -14.53
CA LYS A 214 -0.96 -3.10 -13.53
C LYS A 214 -1.29 -1.88 -12.71
N ILE A 215 -1.04 -1.93 -11.41
CA ILE A 215 -1.42 -0.88 -10.46
C ILE A 215 -0.24 -0.58 -9.53
N GLN A 216 -0.04 0.70 -9.22
CA GLN A 216 0.87 1.16 -8.19
C GLN A 216 0.18 2.20 -7.31
N PHE A 217 0.17 1.96 -6.00
CA PHE A 217 -0.36 2.90 -5.03
C PHE A 217 0.61 4.06 -4.79
N LEU A 218 0.08 5.27 -4.75
CA LEU A 218 0.83 6.53 -4.69
C LEU A 218 0.55 7.33 -3.41
N GLY A 219 -0.58 7.09 -2.74
CA GLY A 219 -0.96 7.85 -1.56
C GLY A 219 -2.20 7.33 -0.86
N PHE A 220 -2.41 7.82 0.36
CA PHE A 220 -3.57 7.54 1.22
C PHE A 220 -4.30 8.82 1.69
N TYR A 221 -3.84 9.99 1.24
CA TYR A 221 -4.29 11.27 1.74
C TYR A 221 -4.96 12.07 0.64
N CYS A 222 -6.08 12.69 0.98
CA CYS A 222 -6.81 13.60 0.12
C CYS A 222 -6.04 14.91 -0.06
N ALA A 223 -6.41 15.73 -1.05
CA ALA A 223 -5.76 17.03 -1.31
C ALA A 223 -5.85 17.99 -0.11
N ASN A 224 -6.94 17.90 0.66
CA ASN A 224 -7.16 18.63 1.92
C ASN A 224 -6.43 18.02 3.14
N LYS A 225 -5.55 17.02 2.94
CA LYS A 225 -4.81 16.26 3.96
C LYS A 225 -5.68 15.34 4.83
N GLU A 226 -6.95 15.14 4.51
CA GLU A 226 -7.77 14.11 5.15
C GLU A 226 -7.27 12.72 4.79
N THR A 227 -7.55 11.75 5.66
CA THR A 227 -7.14 10.35 5.46
C THR A 227 -8.21 9.57 4.73
N GLY A 228 -7.80 8.63 3.89
CA GLY A 228 -8.72 7.71 3.24
C GLY A 228 -8.94 7.97 1.76
N CYS A 229 -8.26 8.94 1.13
CA CYS A 229 -8.20 8.99 -0.33
C CYS A 229 -7.04 8.14 -0.83
N ILE A 230 -7.34 6.94 -1.34
CA ILE A 230 -6.33 6.09 -1.95
C ILE A 230 -6.05 6.62 -3.34
N GLN A 231 -4.81 7.03 -3.58
CA GLN A 231 -4.33 7.48 -4.87
C GLN A 231 -3.49 6.38 -5.48
N PHE A 232 -3.70 6.09 -6.76
CA PHE A 232 -2.96 5.07 -7.49
C PHE A 232 -2.85 5.44 -8.97
N ARG A 233 -1.80 4.92 -9.61
CA ARG A 233 -1.70 4.87 -11.06
C ARG A 233 -1.95 3.46 -11.55
N TYR A 234 -2.52 3.34 -12.74
CA TYR A 234 -2.75 2.04 -13.35
C TYR A 234 -2.69 2.11 -14.87
N VAL A 235 -2.49 0.95 -15.48
CA VAL A 235 -2.63 0.73 -16.93
C VAL A 235 -3.55 -0.46 -17.10
N TYR A 236 -4.53 -0.34 -17.98
CA TYR A 236 -5.57 -1.33 -18.20
C TYR A 236 -5.53 -1.84 -19.64
N GLN A 237 -5.54 -3.15 -19.82
CA GLN A 237 -5.62 -3.81 -21.12
C GLN A 237 -7.00 -4.44 -21.28
N ASP A 238 -7.80 -3.90 -22.20
CA ASP A 238 -9.20 -4.25 -22.38
C ASP A 238 -9.43 -5.46 -23.29
N ASN A 239 -8.45 -5.80 -24.13
CA ASN A 239 -8.58 -6.85 -25.14
C ASN A 239 -8.31 -8.28 -24.61
N GLY A 240 -7.96 -8.41 -23.32
CA GLY A 240 -7.67 -9.70 -22.67
C GLY A 240 -6.26 -10.25 -22.88
N SER A 241 -5.42 -9.58 -23.68
CA SER A 241 -3.98 -9.83 -23.72
C SER A 241 -3.35 -9.47 -22.37
N ASN A 242 -2.27 -10.16 -22.00
CA ASN A 242 -1.44 -9.76 -20.86
C ASN A 242 -0.41 -8.68 -21.22
N SER A 243 -0.38 -8.18 -22.47
CA SER A 243 0.52 -7.12 -22.90
C SER A 243 -0.06 -5.72 -22.65
N PHE A 244 0.76 -4.83 -22.09
CA PHE A 244 0.46 -3.40 -21.90
C PHE A 244 1.02 -2.54 -23.04
N LEU A 245 1.35 -3.14 -24.17
CA LEU A 245 1.75 -2.42 -25.38
C LEU A 245 0.55 -2.21 -26.30
N LEU A 246 0.54 -1.10 -27.03
CA LEU A 246 -0.39 -0.84 -28.11
C LEU A 246 -0.20 -1.92 -29.17
N THR A 247 -1.31 -2.60 -29.52
CA THR A 247 -1.29 -3.49 -30.68
C THR A 247 -1.30 -2.62 -31.92
N PRO A 248 -0.38 -2.80 -32.90
CA PRO A 248 -0.44 -2.05 -34.14
C PRO A 248 -1.78 -2.34 -34.82
N GLU A 249 -2.54 -1.27 -35.09
CA GLU A 249 -3.82 -1.35 -35.78
C GLU A 249 -3.60 -2.07 -37.11
N SER A 250 -4.31 -3.19 -37.33
CA SER A 250 -4.22 -3.93 -38.59
C SER A 250 -4.55 -2.98 -39.74
N PRO A 251 -3.75 -2.91 -40.81
CA PRO A 251 -4.07 -2.04 -41.94
C PRO A 251 -5.47 -2.39 -42.45
N PRO A 252 -6.27 -1.38 -42.85
CA PRO A 252 -7.60 -1.63 -43.40
C PRO A 252 -7.49 -2.66 -44.52
N PRO A 253 -8.47 -3.58 -44.66
CA PRO A 253 -8.40 -4.63 -45.66
C PRO A 253 -8.14 -3.98 -47.01
N SER A 254 -7.02 -4.37 -47.64
CA SER A 254 -6.66 -3.87 -48.95
C SER A 254 -7.87 -4.11 -49.84
N VAL A 255 -8.39 -3.02 -50.42
CA VAL A 255 -9.40 -3.13 -51.47
C VAL A 255 -8.71 -3.95 -52.55
N ALA A 256 -9.12 -5.21 -52.67
CA ALA A 256 -8.65 -6.12 -53.69
C ALA A 256 -8.99 -5.46 -55.03
N GLU A 257 -7.97 -4.85 -55.65
CA GLU A 257 -8.07 -4.31 -56.99
C GLU A 257 -8.36 -5.49 -57.91
N LYS A 258 -9.60 -5.51 -58.39
CA LYS A 258 -10.17 -6.58 -59.20
C LYS A 258 -9.33 -6.71 -60.48
N PRO A 259 -8.77 -7.88 -60.81
CA PRO A 259 -8.08 -8.04 -62.08
C PRO A 259 -9.13 -8.15 -63.19
N GLY A 260 -8.98 -7.30 -64.21
CA GLY A 260 -9.54 -7.58 -65.53
C GLY A 260 -10.45 -6.50 -66.11
N ALA A 261 -9.93 -5.80 -67.12
CA ALA A 261 -10.53 -5.81 -68.44
C ALA A 261 -9.45 -5.43 -69.46
N SER A 262 -8.75 -6.46 -69.98
CA SER A 262 -8.22 -6.40 -71.33
C SER A 262 -9.40 -6.54 -72.29
N GLU A 263 -9.67 -5.55 -73.14
CA GLU A 263 -10.33 -5.80 -74.42
C GLU A 263 -10.27 -4.56 -75.33
N SER A 264 -9.69 -4.79 -76.51
CA SER A 264 -9.82 -4.09 -77.82
C SER A 264 -9.15 -2.73 -78.01
#